data_AF-A0A850CQH7-F1
#
_entry.id   AF-A0A850CQH7-F1
#
_cell.length_a   1.000
_cell.length_b   1.000
_cell.length_c   1.000
_cell.angle_alpha   90.00
_cell.angle_beta   90.00
_cell.angle_gamma   90.00
#
_symmetry.space_group_name_H-M   'P 1'
#
loop_
_entity.id
_entity.type
_entity.pdbx_description
1 polymer ?
#
loop_
_entity_poly.entity_id
_entity_poly.type
_entity_poly.pdbx_seq_one_letter_code
_entity_poly.pdbx_strand_id
1 'polypeptide(L)'
;VKQWDRFKHIHWGTLAHSTHLRGAGTYDAKTGEERLRVQVTLATRIPEDVCRGANLGYLDPDSLDVAAEAEGGTFVVPNAGEVLFRLR
;
A
#
# COMPACT_ATOMS: atom_id res chain seq x y z
N VAL A 1 -20.16 4.49 -1.34
CA VAL A 1 -19.34 3.28 -1.02
C VAL A 1 -19.94 2.10 -1.77
N LYS A 2 -19.19 1.40 -2.64
CA LYS A 2 -19.72 0.38 -3.57
C LYS A 2 -19.76 -1.06 -3.01
N GLN A 3 -19.14 -1.30 -1.85
CA GLN A 3 -19.03 -2.64 -1.23
C GLN A 3 -19.53 -2.64 0.23
N TRP A 4 -20.44 -1.74 0.58
CA TRP A 4 -20.81 -1.52 1.97
C TRP A 4 -21.38 -2.78 2.65
N ASP A 5 -22.26 -3.54 1.97
CA ASP A 5 -22.84 -4.75 2.56
C ASP A 5 -21.80 -5.82 2.94
N ARG A 6 -20.69 -5.89 2.19
CA ARG A 6 -19.59 -6.80 2.49
C ARG A 6 -18.79 -6.37 3.71
N PHE A 7 -18.62 -5.08 3.96
CA PHE A 7 -17.67 -4.56 4.94
C PHE A 7 -18.29 -3.87 6.16
N LYS A 8 -19.61 -3.65 6.17
CA LYS A 8 -20.33 -2.95 7.26
C LYS A 8 -20.14 -3.54 8.66
N HIS A 9 -19.72 -4.80 8.75
CA HIS A 9 -19.48 -5.51 10.01
C HIS A 9 -18.04 -5.34 10.54
N ILE A 10 -17.14 -4.76 9.73
CA ILE A 10 -15.77 -4.47 10.13
C ILE A 10 -15.74 -3.13 10.86
N HIS A 11 -14.92 -3.04 11.89
CA HIS A 11 -14.74 -1.79 12.64
C HIS A 11 -14.29 -0.65 11.73
N TRP A 12 -14.91 0.52 11.87
CA TRP A 12 -14.64 1.68 11.01
C TRP A 12 -13.16 2.08 11.00
N GLY A 13 -12.49 2.00 12.15
CA GLY A 13 -11.06 2.31 12.24
C GLY A 13 -10.20 1.39 11.36
N THR A 14 -10.56 0.12 11.24
CA THR A 14 -9.87 -0.83 10.36
C THR A 14 -10.11 -0.47 8.90
N LEU A 15 -11.35 -0.16 8.52
CA LEU A 15 -11.67 0.26 7.15
C LEU A 15 -10.92 1.53 6.75
N ALA A 16 -10.88 2.54 7.64
CA ALA A 16 -10.15 3.78 7.40
C ALA A 16 -8.64 3.54 7.29
N HIS A 17 -8.05 2.73 8.18
CA HIS A 17 -6.63 2.42 8.12
C HIS A 17 -6.24 1.71 6.82
N SER A 18 -7.04 0.72 6.39
CA SER A 18 -6.82 0.01 5.14
C SER A 18 -6.90 0.93 3.92
N THR A 19 -7.85 1.86 3.88
CA THR A 19 -7.95 2.80 2.74
C THR A 19 -6.84 3.86 2.74
N HIS A 20 -6.43 4.36 3.91
CA HIS A 20 -5.30 5.29 4.02
C HIS A 20 -4.00 4.66 3.52
N LEU A 21 -3.72 3.41 3.93
CA LEU A 21 -2.52 2.69 3.47
C LEU A 21 -2.60 2.39 1.97
N ARG A 22 -3.74 1.90 1.48
CA ARG A 22 -3.85 1.44 0.08
C ARG A 22 -3.82 2.59 -0.93
N GLY A 23 -4.33 3.76 -0.55
CA GLY A 23 -4.36 4.96 -1.37
C GLY A 23 -5.53 5.02 -2.35
N ALA A 24 -5.46 5.97 -3.28
CA ALA A 24 -6.53 6.23 -4.24
C ALA A 24 -6.61 5.14 -5.33
N GLY A 25 -7.83 4.91 -5.82
CA GLY A 25 -8.12 3.96 -6.88
C GLY A 25 -9.57 4.01 -7.33
N THR A 26 -9.96 3.09 -8.20
CA THR A 26 -11.33 2.89 -8.65
C THR A 26 -11.76 1.44 -8.41
N TYR A 27 -13.04 1.25 -8.16
CA TYR A 27 -13.67 -0.06 -8.06
C TYR A 27 -14.91 -0.09 -8.94
N ASP A 28 -15.04 -1.12 -9.78
CA ASP A 28 -16.25 -1.39 -10.55
C ASP A 28 -17.11 -2.43 -9.83
N ALA A 29 -18.31 -2.04 -9.44
CA ALA A 29 -19.25 -2.92 -8.74
C ALA A 29 -19.86 -4.01 -9.63
N LYS A 30 -19.83 -3.84 -10.96
CA LYS A 30 -20.36 -4.82 -11.90
C LYS A 30 -19.38 -5.96 -12.15
N THR A 31 -18.10 -5.66 -12.26
CA THR A 31 -17.04 -6.65 -12.55
C THR A 31 -16.33 -7.13 -11.29
N GLY A 32 -16.37 -6.34 -10.20
CA GLY A 32 -15.59 -6.59 -8.99
C GLY A 32 -14.12 -6.17 -9.12
N GLU A 33 -13.73 -5.52 -10.21
CA GLU A 33 -12.35 -5.13 -10.46
C GLU A 33 -11.96 -3.86 -9.67
N GLU A 34 -10.81 -3.91 -9.02
CA GLU A 34 -10.17 -2.76 -8.38
C GLU A 34 -8.92 -2.34 -9.20
N ARG A 35 -8.81 -1.04 -9.47
CA ARG A 35 -7.65 -0.45 -10.15
C ARG A 35 -7.03 0.62 -9.27
N LEU A 36 -5.77 0.43 -8.93
CA LEU A 36 -5.08 1.18 -7.88
C LEU A 36 -4.09 2.14 -8.51
N ARG A 37 -3.99 3.36 -7.98
CA ARG A 37 -3.11 4.39 -8.56
C ARG A 37 -1.63 4.10 -8.31
N VAL A 38 -1.34 3.38 -7.23
CA VAL A 38 0.01 3.02 -6.81
C VAL A 38 0.02 1.57 -6.29
N GLN A 39 1.18 0.94 -6.39
CA GLN A 39 1.46 -0.32 -5.71
C GLN A 39 2.19 -0.01 -4.39
N VAL A 40 1.71 -0.59 -3.30
CA VAL A 40 2.35 -0.52 -1.98
C VAL A 40 2.99 -1.87 -1.71
N THR A 41 4.30 -1.86 -1.47
CA THR A 41 5.11 -3.06 -1.22
C THR A 41 5.74 -2.92 0.17
N LEU A 42 5.66 -3.97 0.98
CA LEU A 42 6.30 -4.01 2.29
C LEU A 42 7.65 -4.73 2.19
N ALA A 43 8.72 -3.98 2.45
CA ALA A 43 10.06 -4.53 2.68
C ALA A 43 10.26 -4.74 4.19
N THR A 44 9.69 -5.82 4.73
CA THR A 44 9.68 -6.11 6.17
C THR A 44 9.86 -7.60 6.42
N ARG A 45 10.07 -8.01 7.68
CA ARG A 45 10.10 -9.43 8.08
C ARG A 45 8.72 -10.07 8.30
N ILE A 46 7.63 -9.38 7.94
CA ILE A 46 6.31 -10.01 7.88
C ILE A 46 6.34 -11.04 6.74
N PRO A 47 5.88 -12.28 6.95
CA PRO A 47 5.88 -13.29 5.91
C PRO A 47 5.20 -12.83 4.60
N GLU A 48 5.75 -13.26 3.47
CA GLU A 48 5.28 -12.86 2.14
C GLU A 48 3.78 -13.18 1.93
N ASP A 49 3.35 -14.37 2.35
CA ASP A 49 1.97 -14.83 2.24
C ASP A 49 1.01 -13.96 3.05
N VAL A 50 1.44 -13.46 4.21
CA VAL A 50 0.67 -12.53 5.05
C VAL A 50 0.54 -11.18 4.34
N CYS A 51 1.62 -10.63 3.79
CA CYS A 51 1.58 -9.38 3.01
C CYS A 51 0.65 -9.49 1.80
N ARG A 52 0.75 -10.58 1.04
CA ARG A 52 -0.10 -10.85 -0.12
C ARG A 52 -1.56 -11.08 0.27
N GLY A 53 -1.80 -11.77 1.39
CA GLY A 53 -3.14 -11.96 1.96
C GLY A 53 -3.82 -10.64 2.33
N ALA A 54 -3.03 -9.61 2.69
CA ALA A 54 -3.50 -8.25 2.92
C ALA A 54 -3.62 -7.39 1.64
N ASN A 55 -3.45 -7.99 0.46
CA ASN A 55 -3.47 -7.32 -0.85
C ASN A 55 -2.36 -6.26 -1.04
N LEU A 56 -1.19 -6.53 -0.48
CA LEU A 56 0.02 -5.70 -0.61
C LEU A 56 1.12 -6.46 -1.38
N GLY A 57 2.07 -5.71 -1.92
CA GLY A 57 3.32 -6.28 -2.42
C GLY A 57 4.24 -6.69 -1.28
N TYR A 58 5.19 -7.57 -1.58
CA TYR A 58 6.26 -7.98 -0.67
C TYR A 58 7.61 -7.83 -1.37
N LEU A 59 8.62 -7.43 -0.60
CA LEU A 59 10.02 -7.47 -0.99
C LEU A 59 10.82 -7.98 0.21
N ASP A 60 11.79 -8.86 -0.01
CA ASP A 60 12.67 -9.30 1.06
C ASP A 60 13.55 -8.12 1.51
N PRO A 61 13.47 -7.66 2.78
CA PRO A 61 14.27 -6.53 3.25
C PRO A 61 15.78 -6.78 3.18
N ASP A 62 16.22 -8.03 3.30
CA ASP A 62 17.66 -8.36 3.25
C ASP A 62 18.19 -8.36 1.81
N SER A 63 17.31 -8.29 0.81
CA SER A 63 17.64 -8.17 -0.62
C SER A 63 17.69 -6.73 -1.13
N LEU A 64 17.25 -5.75 -0.32
CA LEU A 64 17.12 -4.35 -0.72
C LEU A 64 18.33 -3.52 -0.27
N ASP A 65 19.13 -3.05 -1.23
CA ASP A 65 20.16 -2.03 -1.00
C ASP A 65 19.60 -0.63 -1.28
N VAL A 66 19.15 0.05 -0.23
CA VAL A 66 18.54 1.39 -0.33
C VAL A 66 19.52 2.44 -0.87
N ALA A 67 20.82 2.31 -0.61
CA ALA A 67 21.81 3.26 -1.09
C ALA A 67 21.98 3.11 -2.62
N ALA A 68 22.10 1.87 -3.10
CA ALA A 68 22.18 1.59 -4.53
C ALA A 68 20.91 2.03 -5.29
N GLU A 69 19.72 1.83 -4.71
CA GLU A 69 18.45 2.33 -5.29
C GLU A 69 18.46 3.85 -5.45
N ALA A 70 18.92 4.58 -4.42
CA ALA A 70 19.02 6.03 -4.48
C ALA A 70 19.98 6.50 -5.58
N GLU A 71 21.15 5.86 -5.72
CA GLU A 71 22.11 6.14 -6.79
C GLU A 71 21.52 5.84 -8.19
N GLY A 72 20.68 4.82 -8.29
CA GLY A 72 19.93 4.45 -9.49
C GLY A 72 18.81 5.42 -9.88
N GLY A 73 18.57 6.48 -9.09
CA GLY A 73 17.55 7.50 -9.35
C GLY A 73 16.21 7.25 -8.66
N THR A 74 16.09 6.22 -7.82
CA THR A 74 14.91 6.05 -6.95
C THR A 74 14.87 7.17 -5.92
N PHE A 75 13.72 7.80 -5.75
CA PHE A 75 13.54 8.80 -4.70
C PHE A 75 13.40 8.12 -3.34
N VAL A 76 14.46 8.21 -2.52
CA VAL A 76 14.50 7.62 -1.16
C VAL A 76 14.27 8.71 -0.12
N VAL A 77 13.33 8.46 0.80
CA VAL A 77 13.04 9.35 1.93
C VAL A 77 13.46 8.66 3.23
N PRO A 78 14.59 9.05 3.85
CA PRO A 78 14.95 8.53 5.16
C PRO A 78 13.96 9.05 6.22
N ASN A 79 13.67 8.23 7.24
CA ASN A 79 12.66 8.54 8.27
C ASN A 79 11.30 8.96 7.67
N ALA A 80 10.84 8.19 6.68
CA ALA A 80 9.58 8.43 6.00
C ALA A 80 8.39 8.45 6.98
N GLY A 81 7.41 9.33 6.71
CA GLY A 81 6.22 9.52 7.54
C GLY A 81 6.12 10.90 8.19
N GLU A 82 7.20 11.69 8.19
CA GLU A 82 7.26 13.00 8.84
C GLU A 82 7.09 14.19 7.87
N VAL A 83 7.34 13.98 6.57
CA VAL A 83 7.32 15.04 5.55
C VAL A 83 6.12 14.86 4.63
N LEU A 84 5.33 15.93 4.48
CA LEU A 84 4.23 16.00 3.51
C LEU A 84 4.73 16.56 2.17
N PHE A 85 4.62 15.76 1.11
CA PHE A 85 5.05 16.14 -0.24
C PHE A 85 3.92 16.77 -1.06
N ARG A 86 4.25 17.80 -1.83
CA ARG A 86 3.34 18.48 -2.77
C ARG A 86 4.06 18.72 -4.09
N LEU A 87 3.42 18.34 -5.20
CA LEU A 87 3.89 18.69 -6.54
C LEU A 87 3.79 20.21 -6.75
N ARG A 88 4.82 20.79 -7.39
CA ARG A 88 4.83 22.20 -7.79
C ARG A 88 4.18 22.38 -9.14
#